data_AF-A0A427FGV4-F1
#
_entry.id   AF-A0A427FGV4-F1
#
_cell.length_a   1.000
_cell.length_b   1.000
_cell.length_c   1.000
_cell.angle_alpha   90.00
_cell.angle_beta   90.00
_cell.angle_gamma   90.00
#
_symmetry.space_group_name_H-M   'P 1'
#
loop_
_entity.id
_entity.type
_entity.pdbx_description
1 polymer ?
#
loop_
_entity_poly.entity_id
_entity_poly.type
_entity_poly.pdbx_seq_one_letter_code
_entity_poly.pdbx_strand_id
1 'polypeptide(L)'
;MLRSYLRLTLFAFGLLLGVQVPGFIDDYAKRVEAHRLESQQSLKGFQETAQKFFKGDMDALVAHYRVSDDPVMRSDAKSVGHLVQRSALLEREWQAMQGPWYAQAWHLATGADHELFQETLRAYRYQVLFTPDAILWGVISALLLAWLAELLVLIFGWLFGAGRTRRAQQRHWR
;
A
#
# COMPACT_ATOMS: atom_id res chain seq x y z
N MET A 1 -3.34 21.69 32.18
CA MET A 1 -2.11 20.91 31.89
C MET A 1 -2.39 19.58 31.20
N LEU A 2 -3.34 18.75 31.68
CA LEU A 2 -3.67 17.44 31.07
C LEU A 2 -3.95 17.47 29.54
N ARG A 3 -4.66 18.49 29.06
CA ARG A 3 -4.95 18.69 27.62
C ARG A 3 -3.68 18.83 26.76
N SER A 4 -2.65 19.49 27.28
CA SER A 4 -1.39 19.71 26.55
C SER A 4 -0.57 18.43 26.46
N TYR A 5 -0.56 17.63 27.53
CA TYR A 5 0.10 16.32 27.53
C TYR A 5 -0.61 15.32 26.62
N LEU A 6 -1.94 15.28 26.65
CA LEU A 6 -2.72 14.43 25.74
C LEU A 6 -2.45 14.77 24.26
N ARG A 7 -2.36 16.06 23.92
CA ARG A 7 -2.01 16.50 22.57
C ARG A 7 -0.60 16.07 22.17
N LEU A 8 0.38 16.22 23.06
CA LEU A 8 1.76 15.81 22.80
C LEU A 8 1.87 14.30 22.59
N THR A 9 1.18 13.50 23.40
CA THR A 9 1.12 12.05 23.25
C THR A 9 0.48 11.65 21.94
N LEU A 10 -0.66 12.24 21.57
CA LEU A 10 -1.33 11.96 20.29
C LEU A 10 -0.49 12.39 19.08
N PHE A 11 0.21 13.51 19.19
CA PHE A 11 1.16 13.96 18.16
C PHE A 11 2.31 12.96 17.98
N ALA A 12 2.91 12.50 19.08
CA ALA A 12 3.98 11.50 19.03
C ALA A 12 3.49 10.16 18.46
N PHE A 13 2.29 9.70 18.84
CA PHE A 13 1.66 8.54 18.23
C PHE A 13 1.41 8.72 16.74
N GLY A 14 0.91 9.89 16.32
CA GLY A 14 0.69 10.18 14.92
C GLY A 14 1.96 10.17 14.09
N LEU A 15 3.02 10.78 14.62
CA LEU A 15 4.33 10.78 13.99
C LEU A 15 4.88 9.35 13.83
N LEU A 16 4.75 8.54 14.88
CA LEU A 16 5.16 7.13 14.85
C LEU A 16 4.36 6.32 13.85
N LEU A 17 3.05 6.53 13.74
CA LEU A 17 2.19 5.82 12.78
C LEU A 17 2.46 6.26 11.34
N GLY A 18 2.67 7.55 11.09
CA GLY A 18 2.91 8.07 9.74
C GLY A 18 4.22 7.59 9.13
N VAL A 19 5.28 7.52 9.93
CA VAL A 19 6.59 7.03 9.48
C VAL A 19 6.52 5.57 8.97
N GLN A 20 5.54 4.78 9.44
CA GLN A 20 5.38 3.39 9.02
C GLN A 20 4.84 3.24 7.60
N VAL A 21 4.06 4.21 7.10
CA VAL A 21 3.39 4.11 5.79
C VAL A 21 4.39 3.90 4.65
N PRO A 22 5.42 4.73 4.48
CA PRO A 22 6.42 4.50 3.44
C PRO A 22 7.27 3.24 3.66
N GLY A 23 7.51 2.82 4.92
CA GLY A 23 8.15 1.54 5.19
C GLY A 23 7.31 0.35 4.72
N PHE A 24 5.99 0.41 4.89
CA PHE A 24 5.07 -0.61 4.38
C PHE A 24 5.02 -0.64 2.85
N ILE A 25 4.99 0.53 2.21
CA ILE A 25 4.98 0.64 0.75
C ILE A 25 6.27 0.04 0.16
N ASP A 26 7.42 0.36 0.74
CA ASP A 26 8.72 -0.19 0.32
C ASP A 26 8.78 -1.73 0.46
N ASP A 27 8.29 -2.26 1.58
CA ASP A 27 8.21 -3.72 1.78
C ASP A 27 7.26 -4.41 0.79
N TYR A 28 6.10 -3.79 0.50
CA TYR A 28 5.17 -4.30 -0.51
C TYR A 28 5.81 -4.30 -1.91
N ALA A 29 6.45 -3.19 -2.30
CA ALA A 29 7.12 -3.08 -3.61
C ALA A 29 8.20 -4.15 -3.80
N LYS A 30 9.02 -4.40 -2.78
CA LYS A 30 10.05 -5.46 -2.81
C LYS A 30 9.45 -6.86 -2.97
N ARG A 31 8.30 -7.13 -2.34
CA ARG A 31 7.60 -8.43 -2.49
C ARG A 31 7.03 -8.60 -3.88
N VAL A 32 6.39 -7.56 -4.42
CA VAL A 32 5.91 -7.55 -5.81
C VAL A 32 7.07 -7.82 -6.77
N GLU A 33 8.22 -7.16 -6.56
CA GLU A 33 9.44 -7.41 -7.35
C GLU A 33 9.90 -8.87 -7.27
N ALA A 34 9.99 -9.41 -6.06
CA ALA A 34 10.45 -10.78 -5.84
C ALA A 34 9.56 -11.80 -6.54
N HIS A 35 8.23 -11.70 -6.39
CA HIS A 35 7.29 -12.60 -7.06
C HIS A 35 7.28 -12.42 -8.58
N ARG A 36 7.47 -11.19 -9.06
CA ARG A 36 7.63 -10.92 -10.50
C ARG A 36 8.87 -11.63 -11.04
N LEU A 37 10.01 -11.49 -10.39
CA LEU A 37 11.27 -12.12 -10.80
C LEU A 37 11.17 -13.64 -10.74
N GLU A 38 10.56 -14.19 -9.70
CA GLU A 38 10.27 -15.62 -9.57
C GLU A 38 9.40 -16.11 -10.74
N SER A 39 8.29 -15.43 -11.01
CA SER A 39 7.37 -15.77 -12.11
C SER A 39 8.06 -15.70 -13.48
N GLN A 40 8.89 -14.68 -13.72
CA GLN A 40 9.68 -14.55 -14.95
C GLN A 40 10.70 -15.69 -15.09
N GLN A 41 11.37 -16.04 -13.99
CA GLN A 41 12.32 -17.15 -13.99
C GLN A 41 11.63 -18.50 -14.27
N SER A 42 10.43 -18.74 -13.71
CA SER A 42 9.64 -19.94 -14.01
C SER A 42 9.17 -19.98 -15.48
N LEU A 43 8.89 -18.83 -16.09
CA LEU A 43 8.48 -18.73 -17.49
C LEU A 43 9.64 -18.76 -18.49
N LYS A 44 10.88 -18.64 -18.03
CA LYS A 44 12.07 -18.51 -18.89
C LYS A 44 12.18 -19.63 -19.93
N GLY A 45 11.94 -20.89 -19.53
CA GLY A 45 11.98 -22.03 -20.45
C GLY A 45 10.93 -21.93 -21.56
N PHE A 46 9.71 -21.51 -21.22
CA PHE A 46 8.64 -21.29 -22.20
C PHE A 46 8.91 -20.06 -23.06
N GLN A 47 9.50 -19.00 -22.51
CA GLN A 47 9.94 -17.83 -23.27
C GLN A 47 11.00 -18.19 -24.31
N GLU A 48 11.96 -19.05 -23.98
CA GLU A 48 12.95 -19.52 -24.96
C GLU A 48 12.29 -20.31 -26.10
N THR A 49 11.28 -21.13 -25.80
CA THR A 49 10.47 -21.82 -26.81
C THR A 49 9.66 -20.83 -27.66
N ALA A 50 9.01 -19.86 -27.03
CA ALA A 50 8.27 -18.80 -27.72
C ALA A 50 9.20 -17.97 -28.60
N GLN A 51 10.42 -17.67 -28.16
CA GLN A 51 11.40 -16.92 -28.94
C GLN A 51 11.80 -17.66 -30.21
N LYS A 52 11.96 -18.98 -30.13
CA LYS A 52 12.36 -19.84 -31.27
C LYS A 52 11.24 -20.04 -32.28
N PHE A 53 10.00 -20.25 -31.82
CA PHE A 53 8.90 -20.70 -32.68
C PHE A 53 7.78 -19.66 -32.89
N PHE A 54 7.65 -18.69 -31.97
CA PHE A 54 6.56 -17.73 -31.91
C PHE A 54 7.04 -16.27 -31.81
N LYS A 55 8.31 -15.99 -32.16
CA LYS A 55 8.92 -14.64 -32.11
C LYS A 55 8.85 -13.96 -30.73
N GLY A 56 8.79 -14.76 -29.67
CA GLY A 56 8.71 -14.30 -28.28
C GLY A 56 7.29 -14.10 -27.76
N ASP A 57 6.26 -14.37 -28.57
CA ASP A 57 4.87 -14.26 -28.17
C ASP A 57 4.43 -15.48 -27.34
N MET A 58 4.29 -15.26 -26.04
CA MET A 58 3.85 -16.27 -25.08
C MET A 58 2.37 -16.64 -25.25
N ASP A 59 1.53 -15.68 -25.66
CA ASP A 59 0.11 -15.93 -25.88
C ASP A 59 -0.10 -16.79 -27.13
N ALA A 60 0.72 -16.58 -28.17
CA ALA A 60 0.73 -17.44 -29.35
C ALA A 60 1.19 -18.87 -29.02
N LEU A 61 2.19 -19.04 -28.15
CA LEU A 61 2.63 -20.35 -27.66
C LEU A 61 1.50 -21.07 -26.89
N VAL A 62 0.83 -20.36 -25.97
CA VAL A 62 -0.31 -20.91 -25.20
C VAL A 62 -1.49 -21.26 -26.13
N ALA A 63 -1.80 -20.40 -27.10
CA ALA A 63 -2.85 -20.65 -28.09
C ALA A 63 -2.55 -21.90 -28.93
N HIS A 64 -1.29 -22.11 -29.31
CA HIS A 64 -0.86 -23.31 -30.01
C HIS A 64 -1.06 -24.57 -29.17
N TYR A 65 -0.67 -24.56 -27.90
CA TYR A 65 -0.89 -25.69 -26.99
C TYR A 65 -2.39 -25.98 -26.76
N ARG A 66 -3.25 -24.95 -26.74
CA ARG A 66 -4.71 -25.11 -26.55
C ARG A 66 -5.41 -25.83 -27.70
N VAL A 67 -4.94 -25.64 -28.94
CA VAL A 67 -5.56 -26.21 -30.14
C VAL A 67 -4.89 -27.53 -30.56
N SER A 68 -3.80 -27.92 -29.89
CA SER A 68 -3.11 -29.18 -30.13
C SER A 68 -4.02 -30.39 -29.86
N ASP A 69 -3.92 -31.43 -30.70
CA ASP A 69 -4.67 -32.68 -30.54
C ASP A 69 -4.20 -33.50 -29.33
N ASP A 70 -2.99 -33.24 -28.83
CA ASP A 70 -2.42 -33.91 -27.66
C ASP A 70 -3.09 -33.41 -26.35
N PRO A 71 -3.74 -34.30 -25.58
CA PRO A 71 -4.35 -33.93 -24.29
C PRO A 71 -3.33 -33.38 -23.27
N VAL A 72 -2.07 -33.80 -23.31
CA VAL A 72 -1.01 -33.28 -22.44
C VAL A 72 -0.71 -31.83 -22.77
N MET A 73 -0.53 -31.51 -24.07
CA MET A 73 -0.32 -30.14 -24.55
C MET A 73 -1.48 -29.22 -24.17
N ARG A 74 -2.73 -29.67 -24.31
CA ARG A 74 -3.91 -28.88 -23.91
C ARG A 74 -3.95 -28.61 -22.40
N SER A 75 -3.56 -29.60 -21.60
CA SER A 75 -3.45 -29.44 -20.14
C SER A 75 -2.34 -28.43 -19.78
N ASP A 76 -1.17 -28.55 -20.40
CA ASP A 76 -0.05 -27.62 -20.22
C ASP A 76 -0.42 -26.20 -20.64
N ALA A 77 -1.21 -26.04 -21.71
CA ALA A 77 -1.72 -24.73 -22.13
C ALA A 77 -2.52 -24.01 -21.04
N LYS A 78 -3.26 -24.76 -20.21
CA LYS A 78 -4.01 -24.20 -19.08
C LYS A 78 -3.07 -23.72 -17.99
N SER A 79 -2.07 -24.54 -17.64
CA SER A 79 -1.07 -24.22 -16.60
C SER A 79 -0.17 -23.06 -17.00
N VAL A 80 0.42 -23.11 -18.21
CA VAL A 80 1.26 -22.05 -18.76
C VAL A 80 0.44 -20.77 -18.96
N GLY A 81 -0.80 -20.87 -19.45
CA GLY A 81 -1.68 -19.70 -19.58
C GLY A 81 -1.95 -19.01 -18.23
N HIS A 82 -2.14 -19.77 -17.15
CA HIS A 82 -2.28 -19.20 -15.81
C HIS A 82 -0.99 -18.51 -15.34
N LEU A 83 0.17 -19.11 -15.59
CA LEU A 83 1.46 -18.50 -15.25
C LEU A 83 1.72 -17.19 -16.02
N VAL A 84 1.42 -17.17 -17.33
CA VAL A 84 1.53 -15.97 -18.17
C VAL A 84 0.60 -14.87 -17.68
N GLN A 85 -0.66 -15.20 -17.37
CA GLN A 85 -1.63 -14.24 -16.84
C GLN A 85 -1.21 -13.70 -15.47
N ARG A 86 -0.71 -14.56 -14.56
CA ARG A 86 -0.19 -14.15 -13.26
C ARG A 86 1.04 -13.26 -13.39
N SER A 87 1.97 -13.59 -14.29
CA SER A 87 3.13 -12.76 -14.59
C SER A 87 2.73 -11.37 -15.10
N ALA A 88 1.75 -11.29 -16.00
CA ALA A 88 1.23 -10.03 -16.52
C ALA A 88 0.48 -9.19 -15.46
N LEU A 89 -0.13 -9.82 -14.45
CA LEU A 89 -0.68 -9.11 -13.29
C LEU A 89 0.43 -8.54 -12.40
N LEU A 90 1.44 -9.36 -12.07
CA LEU A 90 2.60 -8.94 -11.27
C LEU A 90 3.40 -7.82 -11.96
N GLU A 91 3.53 -7.84 -13.28
CA GLU A 91 4.16 -6.76 -14.05
C GLU A 91 3.39 -5.45 -13.92
N ARG A 92 2.05 -5.49 -13.96
CA ARG A 92 1.20 -4.30 -13.80
C ARG A 92 1.29 -3.73 -12.39
N GLU A 93 1.26 -4.60 -11.37
CA GLU A 93 1.49 -4.19 -9.98
C GLU A 93 2.86 -3.55 -9.80
N TRP A 94 3.91 -4.16 -10.39
CA TRP A 94 5.26 -3.60 -10.36
C TRP A 94 5.34 -2.23 -11.03
N GLN A 95 4.71 -2.05 -12.19
CA GLN A 95 4.65 -0.75 -12.87
C GLN A 95 3.90 0.30 -12.05
N ALA A 96 2.80 -0.08 -11.38
CA ALA A 96 2.08 0.81 -10.46
C ALA A 96 2.97 1.22 -9.27
N MET A 97 3.85 0.34 -8.81
CA MET A 97 4.81 0.60 -7.74
C MET A 97 6.05 1.42 -8.18
N GLN A 98 6.32 1.59 -9.47
CA GLN A 98 7.42 2.45 -9.95
C GLN A 98 7.06 3.95 -9.97
N GLY A 99 5.81 4.30 -9.74
CA GLY A 99 5.35 5.69 -9.67
C GLY A 99 5.91 6.45 -8.46
N PRO A 100 5.66 7.76 -8.37
CA PRO A 100 6.00 8.54 -7.18
C PRO A 100 5.23 8.04 -5.94
N TRP A 101 5.79 8.25 -4.74
CA TRP A 101 5.30 7.67 -3.48
C TRP A 101 3.80 7.88 -3.21
N TYR A 102 3.21 8.99 -3.66
CA TYR A 102 1.78 9.27 -3.48
C TYR A 102 0.90 8.39 -4.37
N ALA A 103 1.36 8.09 -5.58
CA ALA A 103 0.66 7.20 -6.50
C ALA A 103 0.73 5.76 -6.00
N GLN A 104 1.87 5.35 -5.44
CA GLN A 104 2.04 4.06 -4.78
C GLN A 104 1.08 3.94 -3.58
N ALA A 105 1.03 4.95 -2.70
CA ALA A 105 0.12 4.96 -1.56
C ALA A 105 -1.35 4.91 -1.98
N TRP A 106 -1.73 5.62 -3.06
CA TRP A 106 -3.08 5.58 -3.60
C TRP A 106 -3.44 4.22 -4.21
N HIS A 107 -2.55 3.63 -4.99
CA HIS A 107 -2.71 2.29 -5.55
C HIS A 107 -2.83 1.25 -4.43
N LEU A 108 -2.00 1.36 -3.39
CA LEU A 108 -2.05 0.49 -2.24
C LEU A 108 -3.40 0.57 -1.50
N ALA A 109 -3.98 1.78 -1.41
CA ALA A 109 -5.26 2.01 -0.75
C ALA A 109 -6.49 1.61 -1.59
N THR A 110 -6.40 1.61 -2.93
CA THR A 110 -7.56 1.43 -3.82
C THR A 110 -7.52 0.19 -4.71
N GLY A 111 -6.34 -0.37 -4.96
CA GLY A 111 -6.12 -1.36 -6.01
C GLY A 111 -5.04 -2.41 -5.72
N ALA A 112 -4.51 -2.50 -4.51
CA ALA A 112 -3.53 -3.53 -4.17
C ALA A 112 -4.08 -4.95 -4.38
N ASP A 113 -3.22 -5.85 -4.88
CA ASP A 113 -3.50 -7.28 -4.85
C ASP A 113 -3.69 -7.72 -3.39
N HIS A 114 -4.90 -8.17 -3.06
CA HIS A 114 -5.30 -8.50 -1.69
C HIS A 114 -4.45 -9.61 -1.09
N GLU A 115 -3.92 -10.52 -1.91
CA GLU A 115 -3.09 -11.63 -1.47
C GLU A 115 -1.72 -11.13 -1.02
N LEU A 116 -1.06 -10.34 -1.86
CA LEU A 116 0.23 -9.70 -1.56
C LEU A 116 0.11 -8.71 -0.40
N PHE A 117 -0.99 -7.96 -0.32
CA PHE A 117 -1.26 -7.03 0.77
C PHE A 117 -1.42 -7.76 2.11
N GLN A 118 -2.19 -8.86 2.15
CA GLN A 118 -2.32 -9.67 3.37
C GLN A 118 -1.03 -10.35 3.77
N GLU A 119 -0.26 -10.84 2.81
CA GLU A 119 1.05 -11.44 3.08
C GLU A 119 2.02 -10.39 3.65
N THR A 120 2.02 -9.19 3.07
CA THR A 120 2.80 -8.06 3.58
C THR A 120 2.36 -7.72 4.99
N LEU A 121 1.05 -7.59 5.27
CA LEU A 121 0.54 -7.32 6.63
C LEU A 121 0.94 -8.39 7.65
N ARG A 122 0.92 -9.68 7.26
CA ARG A 122 1.30 -10.79 8.16
C ARG A 122 2.79 -10.86 8.44
N ALA A 123 3.60 -10.52 7.44
CA ALA A 123 5.05 -10.58 7.53
C ALA A 123 5.69 -9.24 7.91
N TYR A 124 4.90 -8.16 8.01
CA TYR A 124 5.39 -6.83 8.32
C TYR A 124 6.03 -6.80 9.71
N ARG A 125 7.34 -6.52 9.75
CA ARG A 125 8.05 -6.20 10.98
C ARG A 125 8.23 -4.69 11.04
N TYR A 126 7.99 -4.13 12.22
CA TYR A 126 8.17 -2.71 12.48
C TYR A 126 9.58 -2.26 12.08
N GLN A 127 9.68 -1.46 11.02
CA GLN A 127 10.95 -0.95 10.53
C GLN A 127 10.82 0.55 10.28
N VAL A 128 11.60 1.33 11.04
CA VAL A 128 11.67 2.78 10.87
C VAL A 128 12.56 3.05 9.67
N LEU A 129 11.94 3.25 8.52
CA LEU A 129 12.66 3.61 7.31
C LEU A 129 13.02 5.10 7.38
N PHE A 130 14.31 5.40 7.54
CA PHE A 130 14.81 6.78 7.57
C PHE A 130 14.91 7.35 6.15
N THR A 131 13.77 7.59 5.50
CA THR A 131 13.68 8.31 4.23
C THR A 131 13.06 9.70 4.42
N PRO A 132 13.41 10.68 3.56
CA PRO A 132 12.77 12.00 3.58
C PRO A 132 11.25 11.92 3.45
N ASP A 133 10.75 10.94 2.69
CA ASP A 133 9.32 10.67 2.52
C ASP A 133 8.68 10.19 3.83
N ALA A 134 9.36 9.35 4.62
CA ALA A 134 8.90 8.92 5.93
C ALA A 134 8.77 10.07 6.92
N ILE A 135 9.70 11.02 6.89
CA ILE A 135 9.62 12.23 7.70
C ILE A 135 8.41 13.07 7.29
N LEU A 136 8.18 13.26 5.98
CA LEU A 136 7.05 14.04 5.50
C LEU A 136 5.70 13.38 5.88
N TRP A 137 5.57 12.07 5.74
CA TRP A 137 4.39 11.31 6.20
C TRP A 137 4.21 11.38 7.71
N GLY A 138 5.30 11.24 8.48
CA GLY A 138 5.29 11.42 9.93
C GLY A 138 4.80 12.80 10.34
N VAL A 139 5.24 13.86 9.65
CA VAL A 139 4.81 15.23 9.93
C VAL A 139 3.35 15.45 9.53
N ILE A 140 2.93 15.03 8.33
CA ILE A 140 1.54 15.19 7.84
C ILE A 140 0.56 14.44 8.76
N SER A 141 0.85 13.18 9.09
CA SER A 141 0.01 12.38 9.98
C SER A 141 -0.05 12.94 11.41
N ALA A 142 1.09 13.41 11.95
CA ALA A 142 1.13 14.03 13.27
C ALA A 142 0.32 15.34 13.31
N LEU A 143 0.38 16.14 12.24
CA LEU A 143 -0.44 17.35 12.10
C LEU A 143 -1.93 17.01 11.99
N LEU A 144 -2.30 16.03 11.16
CA LEU A 144 -3.69 15.60 11.01
C LEU A 144 -4.26 15.05 12.33
N LEU A 145 -3.50 14.23 13.05
CA LEU A 145 -3.93 13.70 14.35
C LEU A 145 -4.00 14.76 15.43
N ALA A 146 -3.05 15.71 15.45
CA ALA A 146 -3.12 16.86 16.35
C ALA A 146 -4.36 17.72 16.05
N TRP A 147 -4.68 17.94 14.78
CA TRP A 147 -5.87 18.69 14.36
C TRP A 147 -7.17 17.95 14.70
N LEU A 148 -7.21 16.63 14.50
CA LEU A 148 -8.34 15.78 14.90
C LEU A 148 -8.55 15.80 16.42
N ALA A 149 -7.46 15.76 17.19
CA ALA A 149 -7.52 15.88 18.64
C ALA A 149 -8.08 17.24 19.09
N GLU A 150 -7.69 18.33 18.41
CA GLU A 150 -8.22 19.67 18.67
C GLU A 150 -9.72 19.73 18.37
N LEU A 151 -10.16 19.18 17.24
CA LEU A 151 -11.58 19.05 16.89
C LEU A 151 -12.37 18.25 17.92
N LEU A 152 -11.85 17.10 18.37
CA LEU A 152 -12.50 16.29 19.40
C LEU A 152 -12.63 17.07 20.70
N VAL A 153 -11.58 17.77 21.15
CA VAL A 153 -11.65 18.60 22.37
C VAL A 153 -12.66 19.73 22.21
N LEU A 154 -12.76 20.36 21.03
CA LEU A 154 -13.76 21.39 20.74
C LEU A 154 -15.18 20.83 20.77
N ILE A 155 -15.41 19.68 20.13
CA ILE A 155 -16.71 18.99 20.11
C ILE A 155 -17.12 18.56 21.53
N PHE A 156 -16.20 17.96 22.29
CA PHE A 156 -16.43 17.62 23.70
C PHE A 156 -16.68 18.87 24.55
N GLY A 157 -15.95 19.96 24.32
CA GLY A 157 -16.18 21.24 25.01
C GLY A 157 -17.54 21.85 24.68
N TRP A 158 -18.03 21.67 23.45
CA TRP A 158 -19.35 22.12 23.02
C TRP A 158 -20.46 21.26 23.64
N LEU A 159 -20.31 19.94 23.61
CA LEU A 159 -21.25 18.96 24.20
C LEU A 159 -21.32 19.06 25.74
N PHE A 160 -20.20 19.30 26.41
CA PHE A 160 -20.13 19.35 27.89
C PHE A 160 -20.16 20.77 28.49
N GLY A 161 -20.44 21.82 27.70
CA GLY A 161 -20.94 23.09 28.25
C GLY A 161 -19.97 24.27 28.29
N ALA A 162 -19.26 24.56 27.20
CA ALA A 162 -18.58 25.85 27.00
C ALA A 162 -19.53 27.04 26.72
N GLY A 163 -20.80 26.97 27.17
CA GLY A 163 -21.79 28.04 27.07
C GLY A 163 -21.96 28.91 28.33
N ARG A 164 -21.36 28.56 29.48
CA ARG A 164 -21.69 29.22 30.77
C ARG A 164 -20.63 30.15 31.38
N THR A 165 -19.37 30.14 30.94
CA THR A 165 -18.32 30.88 31.66
C THR A 165 -17.97 32.28 31.11
N ARG A 166 -18.50 32.70 29.95
CA ARG A 166 -18.24 34.07 29.42
C ARG A 166 -19.15 35.17 29.99
N ARG A 167 -20.18 34.86 30.79
CA ARG A 167 -21.11 35.90 31.33
C ARG A 167 -20.73 36.47 32.70
N ALA A 168 -19.74 35.94 33.41
CA ALA A 168 -19.45 36.39 34.77
C ALA A 168 -18.51 37.61 34.87
N GLN A 169 -17.79 37.98 33.79
CA GLN A 169 -16.74 39.01 33.87
C GLN A 169 -17.19 40.44 33.47
N GLN A 170 -18.46 40.63 33.06
CA GLN A 170 -19.00 41.95 32.70
C GLN A 170 -19.78 42.66 33.84
N ARG A 171 -19.88 42.07 35.04
CA ARG A 171 -20.71 42.64 36.14
C ARG A 171 -19.97 43.48 37.19
N HIS A 172 -18.66 43.66 37.08
CA HIS A 172 -17.86 44.39 38.10
C HIS A 172 -17.49 45.84 37.74
N TRP A 173 -18.17 46.45 36.76
CA TRP A 173 -17.98 47.87 36.40
C TRP A 173 -19.31 48.64 36.42
N ARG A 174 -19.98 48.63 37.57
CA ARG A 174 -20.98 49.66 37.92
C ARG A 174 -20.86 49.98 39.39
#